data_AF-A0A368P565-F1
#
_entry.id   AF-A0A368P565-F1
#
_cell.length_a   1.000
_cell.length_b   1.000
_cell.length_c   1.000
_cell.angle_alpha   90.00
_cell.angle_beta   90.00
_cell.angle_gamma   90.00
#
_symmetry.space_group_name_H-M   'P 1'
#
loop_
_entity.id
_entity.type
_entity.pdbx_description
1 polymer ?
#
loop_
_entity_poly.entity_id
_entity_poly.type
_entity_poly.pdbx_seq_one_letter_code
_entity_poly.pdbx_strand_id
1 'polypeptide(L)'
;MKQIYFILALLLSYSVSAQIPSDYYDTATGTGFTLKTQLKDIISNGHTARTYDQLYDGAGISNSQGYVDTHSDLDVTGGANYENDGTVLDFYSENPNGPDPYNFTHNLDEGGNQTAEGDCYNREHIIPQSSFNSNFPMQSDIHHVIPTDCRVNNFRGSFPFGNVASDNWTSQNGSKRGTSAMQGYSGTVFEPIDEFKGDIARAILYFATRYEDNIHNYTSFDMFNGTNDQVFHTWAIDVLLDWHYNVDPVDQREIERNKAAYRFQGNANPFVDHPEYANLIWNPNAGDTEAPSTPLNLVASNPTDDSIHLTWTASTDNVAVTEYNIYVDGETISSFSTSETNFTVTGLTPATEYCFTITAKDAADNESGVSNQACETTTNNGSTGGGSEIYFSEYIEGSSFNKVLEIANFTGENINDLSAYTLKLGTNGGGTWGTTYTFPQNATIANQDVYVIANGSSTVCPSQYDDLNTDITSFNGNDAIGLFKNDVLIDLIGDLNSSANFGKDVTLIRKPEITEPSTTFDINEWNSLSRDDCSNLGSHTQNLSTNNFSQNEVKILPNPVENILKIKFDGSQETKIEIFDILGKKVFTKTLLQSQNIQLDNLKSGVYIMKLTQGKATITKKLIKK
;
A
#
# COMPACT_ATOMS: atom_id res chain seq x y z
N MET A 1 56.38 71.19 -43.92
CA MET A 1 56.95 69.82 -43.94
C MET A 1 55.90 68.88 -43.38
N LYS A 2 55.43 67.93 -44.20
CA LYS A 2 54.47 66.89 -43.80
C LYS A 2 55.23 65.79 -43.05
N GLN A 3 54.75 65.36 -41.90
CA GLN A 3 55.13 64.05 -41.33
C GLN A 3 53.87 63.26 -41.04
N ILE A 4 53.76 62.14 -41.76
CA ILE A 4 52.74 61.10 -41.64
C ILE A 4 53.33 60.08 -40.67
N TYR A 5 52.62 59.77 -39.58
CA TYR A 5 52.91 58.59 -38.77
C TYR A 5 51.78 57.58 -39.00
N PHE A 6 52.14 56.50 -39.69
CA PHE A 6 51.35 55.30 -39.90
C PHE A 6 51.24 54.56 -38.55
N ILE A 7 50.02 54.33 -38.05
CA ILE A 7 49.77 53.37 -36.96
C ILE A 7 49.31 52.07 -37.63
N LEU A 8 50.16 51.05 -37.56
CA LEU A 8 49.86 49.67 -37.94
C LEU A 8 49.10 49.04 -36.77
N ALA A 9 47.78 48.87 -36.90
CA ALA A 9 46.99 48.08 -35.95
C ALA A 9 47.08 46.60 -36.34
N LEU A 10 47.80 45.80 -35.54
CA LEU A 10 47.74 44.34 -35.59
C LEU A 10 46.37 43.90 -35.04
N LEU A 11 45.49 43.39 -35.90
CA LEU A 11 44.33 42.61 -35.49
C LEU A 11 44.81 41.20 -35.13
N LEU A 12 45.06 40.94 -33.85
CA LEU A 12 45.03 39.56 -33.32
C LEU A 12 43.56 39.16 -33.21
N SER A 13 43.07 38.40 -34.19
CA SER A 13 41.85 37.61 -34.03
C SER A 13 42.17 36.44 -33.09
N TYR A 14 41.74 36.54 -31.83
CA TYR A 14 41.64 35.38 -30.96
C TYR A 14 40.48 34.52 -31.47
N SER A 15 40.81 33.37 -32.07
CA SER A 15 39.83 32.30 -32.30
C SER A 15 39.49 31.69 -30.94
N VAL A 16 38.40 32.13 -30.33
CA VAL A 16 37.85 31.47 -29.14
C VAL A 16 37.18 30.20 -29.62
N SER A 17 37.81 29.04 -29.39
CA SER A 17 37.14 27.75 -29.55
C SER A 17 35.97 27.69 -28.58
N ALA A 18 34.77 27.40 -29.05
CA ALA A 18 33.59 27.21 -28.21
C ALA A 18 33.78 25.92 -27.39
N GLN A 19 34.27 26.05 -26.16
CA GLN A 19 34.26 24.99 -25.17
C GLN A 19 32.86 24.86 -24.58
N ILE A 20 32.51 23.65 -24.11
CA ILE A 20 31.31 23.45 -23.30
C ILE A 20 31.44 24.39 -22.08
N PRO A 21 30.46 25.28 -21.83
CA PRO A 21 30.51 26.18 -20.68
C PRO A 21 30.65 25.39 -19.38
N SER A 22 31.44 25.89 -18.43
CA SER A 22 31.64 25.20 -17.15
C SER A 22 30.36 25.08 -16.30
N ASP A 23 29.36 25.93 -16.57
CA ASP A 23 28.05 25.98 -15.93
C ASP A 23 26.96 25.25 -16.73
N TYR A 24 27.33 24.50 -17.78
CA TYR A 24 26.37 23.91 -18.73
C TYR A 24 25.34 22.99 -18.07
N TYR A 25 25.70 22.29 -16.98
CA TYR A 25 24.82 21.38 -16.24
C TYR A 25 24.36 21.91 -14.87
N ASP A 26 24.65 23.17 -14.50
CA ASP A 26 24.40 23.70 -13.14
C ASP A 26 22.93 23.61 -12.70
N THR A 27 21.98 23.54 -13.64
CA THR A 27 20.54 23.41 -13.34
C THR A 27 20.06 21.97 -13.21
N ALA A 28 20.89 20.97 -13.53
CA ALA A 28 20.56 19.55 -13.43
C ALA A 28 20.72 19.05 -11.99
N THR A 29 19.60 18.80 -11.32
CA THR A 29 19.49 18.44 -9.90
C THR A 29 18.40 17.38 -9.69
N GLY A 30 18.47 16.67 -8.56
CA GLY A 30 17.51 15.60 -8.25
C GLY A 30 17.85 14.27 -8.94
N THR A 31 16.84 13.41 -9.10
CA THR A 31 16.98 12.05 -9.63
C THR A 31 15.78 11.65 -10.51
N GLY A 32 15.85 10.47 -11.11
CA GLY A 32 14.79 9.85 -11.90
C GLY A 32 14.34 10.72 -13.08
N PHE A 33 13.04 10.72 -13.32
CA PHE A 33 12.43 11.48 -14.40
C PHE A 33 12.65 12.99 -14.30
N THR A 34 12.76 13.54 -13.08
CA THR A 34 12.99 14.98 -12.90
C THR A 34 14.36 15.41 -13.41
N LEU A 35 15.41 14.67 -13.04
CA LEU A 35 16.76 14.93 -13.54
C LEU A 35 16.82 14.77 -15.07
N LYS A 36 16.19 13.72 -15.60
CA LYS A 36 16.11 13.46 -17.03
C LYS A 36 15.47 14.61 -17.81
N THR A 37 14.32 15.14 -17.35
CA THR A 37 13.66 16.30 -17.98
C THR A 37 14.55 17.55 -17.94
N GLN A 38 15.23 17.82 -16.82
CA GLN A 38 16.15 18.96 -16.71
C GLN A 38 17.32 18.83 -17.68
N LEU A 39 17.93 17.65 -17.80
CA LEU A 39 18.97 17.38 -18.78
C LEU A 39 18.45 17.53 -20.20
N LYS A 40 17.25 17.00 -20.50
CA LYS A 40 16.58 17.17 -21.81
C LYS A 40 16.48 18.64 -22.19
N ASP A 41 16.05 19.50 -21.26
CA ASP A 41 15.91 20.93 -21.52
C ASP A 41 17.27 21.60 -21.76
N ILE A 42 18.30 21.25 -20.98
CA ILE A 42 19.69 21.73 -21.17
C ILE A 42 20.21 21.36 -22.57
N ILE A 43 20.14 20.08 -22.95
CA ILE A 43 20.70 19.58 -24.21
C ILE A 43 19.82 19.86 -25.42
N SER A 44 18.56 20.27 -25.21
CA SER A 44 17.70 20.83 -26.25
C SER A 44 18.00 22.29 -26.51
N ASN A 45 18.40 23.03 -25.47
CA ASN A 45 18.74 24.44 -25.56
C ASN A 45 20.12 24.61 -26.25
N GLY A 46 20.19 25.45 -27.28
CA GLY A 46 21.42 25.66 -28.05
C GLY A 46 21.69 24.63 -29.16
N HIS A 47 21.00 23.48 -29.17
CA HIS A 47 21.14 22.50 -30.24
C HIS A 47 20.70 23.08 -31.60
N THR A 48 21.55 22.91 -32.62
CA THR A 48 21.29 23.28 -34.01
C THR A 48 21.25 22.03 -34.88
N ALA A 49 20.07 21.70 -35.41
CA ALA A 49 19.90 20.57 -36.32
C ALA A 49 20.81 20.72 -37.55
N ARG A 50 21.57 19.67 -37.85
CA ARG A 50 22.45 19.61 -39.03
C ARG A 50 21.76 18.88 -40.18
N THR A 51 22.20 19.13 -41.40
CA THR A 51 21.76 18.32 -42.53
C THR A 51 22.42 16.94 -42.46
N TYR A 52 21.85 15.99 -43.19
CA TYR A 52 22.35 14.63 -43.18
C TYR A 52 23.77 14.52 -43.75
N ASP A 53 24.11 15.32 -44.77
CA ASP A 53 25.45 15.32 -45.39
C ASP A 53 26.49 16.06 -44.56
N GLN A 54 26.08 17.05 -43.76
CA GLN A 54 26.98 17.75 -42.82
C GLN A 54 27.61 16.81 -41.78
N LEU A 55 27.03 15.63 -41.54
CA LEU A 55 27.67 14.61 -40.69
C LEU A 55 29.05 14.23 -41.22
N TYR A 56 29.22 14.09 -42.54
CA TYR A 56 30.50 13.70 -43.13
C TYR A 56 31.52 14.83 -43.14
N ASP A 57 31.11 16.01 -43.64
CA ASP A 57 32.05 17.08 -44.01
C ASP A 57 31.98 18.35 -43.12
N GLY A 58 30.97 18.46 -42.26
CA GLY A 58 30.71 19.65 -41.46
C GLY A 58 30.47 20.93 -42.26
N ALA A 59 30.13 20.84 -43.56
CA ALA A 59 30.11 21.99 -44.47
C ALA A 59 29.23 23.13 -43.94
N GLY A 60 29.84 24.30 -43.75
CA GLY A 60 29.16 25.51 -43.27
C GLY A 60 29.04 25.63 -41.74
N ILE A 61 29.67 24.73 -40.98
CA ILE A 61 29.74 24.79 -39.52
C ILE A 61 31.09 25.40 -39.11
N SER A 62 31.05 26.43 -38.27
CA SER A 62 32.27 27.10 -37.84
C SER A 62 33.05 26.21 -36.87
N ASN A 63 34.35 25.99 -37.16
CA ASN A 63 35.26 25.18 -36.33
C ASN A 63 34.79 23.73 -36.14
N SER A 64 34.09 23.15 -37.12
CA SER A 64 33.79 21.73 -37.15
C SER A 64 33.78 21.15 -38.57
N GLN A 65 34.28 19.92 -38.72
CA GLN A 65 34.33 19.12 -39.95
C GLN A 65 33.55 17.80 -39.82
N GLY A 66 32.53 17.75 -38.95
CA GLY A 66 31.67 16.57 -38.81
C GLY A 66 32.43 15.35 -38.27
N TYR A 67 32.36 14.23 -38.99
CA TYR A 67 33.02 12.98 -38.64
C TYR A 67 34.54 13.08 -38.60
N VAL A 68 35.15 13.98 -39.37
CA VAL A 68 36.60 14.21 -39.28
C VAL A 68 37.02 14.66 -37.87
N ASP A 69 36.17 15.40 -37.15
CA ASP A 69 36.50 15.85 -35.79
C ASP A 69 35.94 14.96 -34.68
N THR A 70 34.90 14.17 -34.98
CA THR A 70 34.14 13.42 -33.98
C THR A 70 34.40 11.92 -34.00
N HIS A 71 34.89 11.39 -35.11
CA HIS A 71 35.08 9.95 -35.34
C HIS A 71 36.31 9.73 -36.22
N SER A 72 37.42 10.39 -35.88
CA SER A 72 38.71 10.14 -36.50
C SER A 72 39.61 9.42 -35.51
N ASP A 73 40.40 8.48 -36.01
CA ASP A 73 41.52 7.91 -35.29
C ASP A 73 42.72 8.88 -35.31
N LEU A 74 42.50 10.10 -34.84
CA LEU A 74 43.50 11.14 -34.63
C LEU A 74 43.36 11.67 -33.21
N ASP A 75 44.49 11.83 -32.53
CA ASP A 75 44.57 12.43 -31.20
C ASP A 75 43.79 11.68 -30.10
N VAL A 76 43.66 10.35 -30.24
CA VAL A 76 43.18 9.43 -29.18
C VAL A 76 44.19 9.47 -28.03
N THR A 77 44.01 10.42 -27.12
CA THR A 77 44.97 10.72 -26.06
C THR A 77 44.51 10.13 -24.73
N GLY A 78 44.91 8.90 -24.43
CA GLY A 78 44.62 8.23 -23.15
C GLY A 78 43.40 7.32 -23.20
N GLY A 79 43.54 6.13 -22.61
CA GLY A 79 42.65 4.98 -22.83
C GLY A 79 43.42 3.89 -23.59
N ALA A 80 43.08 3.68 -24.85
CA ALA A 80 43.81 2.86 -25.82
C ALA A 80 44.58 3.75 -26.82
N ASN A 81 45.83 3.39 -27.15
CA ASN A 81 46.55 4.04 -28.25
C ASN A 81 46.28 3.20 -29.50
N TYR A 82 45.26 3.56 -30.27
CA TYR A 82 45.04 2.98 -31.61
C TYR A 82 46.15 3.42 -32.57
N GLU A 83 46.00 3.08 -33.85
CA GLU A 83 46.96 3.34 -34.91
C GLU A 83 47.28 4.83 -35.07
N ASN A 84 46.37 5.71 -34.67
CA ASN A 84 46.47 7.17 -34.74
C ASN A 84 46.84 7.64 -36.15
N ASP A 85 46.16 7.07 -37.15
CA ASP A 85 46.46 7.22 -38.58
C ASP A 85 45.54 8.20 -39.32
N GLY A 86 44.52 8.73 -38.64
CA GLY A 86 43.55 9.69 -39.17
C GLY A 86 42.50 9.09 -40.10
N THR A 87 42.34 7.77 -40.07
CA THR A 87 41.20 7.11 -40.68
C THR A 87 39.92 7.33 -39.86
N VAL A 88 38.79 6.91 -40.42
CA VAL A 88 37.50 6.91 -39.73
C VAL A 88 37.58 5.93 -38.56
N LEU A 89 37.32 6.40 -37.35
CA LEU A 89 37.13 5.55 -36.19
C LEU A 89 35.77 4.85 -36.30
N ASP A 90 35.79 3.65 -36.87
CA ASP A 90 34.62 2.79 -37.08
C ASP A 90 34.55 1.71 -35.99
N PHE A 91 33.49 1.74 -35.20
CA PHE A 91 33.29 0.82 -34.06
C PHE A 91 33.22 -0.66 -34.49
N TYR A 92 33.01 -0.94 -35.77
CA TYR A 92 32.90 -2.27 -36.35
C TYR A 92 34.12 -2.72 -37.15
N SER A 93 35.12 -1.87 -37.34
CA SER A 93 36.44 -2.25 -37.87
C SER A 93 37.51 -2.21 -36.79
N GLU A 94 37.45 -1.22 -35.89
CA GLU A 94 38.51 -0.91 -34.95
C GLU A 94 38.93 -2.14 -34.11
N ASN A 95 40.24 -2.35 -34.01
CA ASN A 95 40.86 -3.38 -33.22
C ASN A 95 41.81 -2.75 -32.17
N PRO A 96 41.37 -2.59 -30.92
CA PRO A 96 42.14 -1.91 -29.87
C PRO A 96 43.50 -2.54 -29.53
N ASN A 97 43.74 -3.78 -29.98
CA ASN A 97 44.92 -4.57 -29.63
C ASN A 97 45.86 -4.84 -30.81
N GLY A 98 45.63 -4.24 -31.98
CA GLY A 98 46.48 -4.39 -33.15
C GLY A 98 45.82 -3.84 -34.41
N PRO A 99 46.41 -4.04 -35.59
CA PRO A 99 45.91 -3.39 -36.80
C PRO A 99 44.47 -3.76 -37.09
N ASP A 100 43.73 -2.75 -37.52
CA ASP A 100 42.41 -2.88 -38.08
C ASP A 100 42.37 -3.87 -39.26
N PRO A 101 41.27 -4.63 -39.40
CA PRO A 101 41.05 -5.51 -40.54
C PRO A 101 40.93 -4.72 -41.86
N TYR A 102 40.46 -3.47 -41.79
CA TYR A 102 40.32 -2.51 -42.87
C TYR A 102 40.06 -1.10 -42.29
N ASN A 103 40.45 -0.05 -43.02
CA ASN A 103 40.31 1.34 -42.57
C ASN A 103 39.65 2.17 -43.68
N PHE A 104 38.98 3.26 -43.32
CA PHE A 104 38.33 4.16 -44.27
C PHE A 104 38.91 5.56 -44.23
N THR A 105 38.99 6.20 -45.39
CA THR A 105 39.35 7.60 -45.49
C THR A 105 38.10 8.48 -45.49
N HIS A 106 38.06 9.44 -44.56
CA HIS A 106 36.99 10.43 -44.48
C HIS A 106 36.72 11.11 -45.84
N ASN A 107 35.44 11.26 -46.19
CA ASN A 107 34.96 11.92 -47.41
C ASN A 107 35.40 11.26 -48.73
N LEU A 108 35.94 10.04 -48.70
CA LEU A 108 36.34 9.29 -49.89
C LEU A 108 35.64 7.94 -49.99
N ASP A 109 35.65 7.14 -48.92
CA ASP A 109 35.17 5.75 -48.93
C ASP A 109 33.70 5.60 -48.51
N GLU A 110 32.92 6.68 -48.67
CA GLU A 110 31.49 6.72 -48.33
C GLU A 110 30.64 5.98 -49.37
N GLY A 111 29.68 5.19 -48.91
CA GLY A 111 28.83 4.45 -49.84
C GLY A 111 27.62 3.76 -49.24
N GLY A 112 27.10 2.82 -50.01
CA GLY A 112 25.99 1.95 -49.59
C GLY A 112 25.85 0.69 -50.45
N ASN A 113 26.88 0.37 -51.24
CA ASN A 113 26.97 -0.86 -52.02
C ASN A 113 28.08 -1.71 -51.40
N GLN A 114 27.72 -2.87 -50.85
CA GLN A 114 28.66 -3.74 -50.16
C GLN A 114 28.54 -5.20 -50.62
N THR A 115 29.69 -5.84 -50.77
CA THR A 115 29.85 -7.27 -51.07
C THR A 115 30.72 -7.98 -50.02
N ALA A 116 31.62 -7.25 -49.36
CA ALA A 116 32.44 -7.65 -48.22
C ALA A 116 32.50 -6.51 -47.16
N GLU A 117 33.05 -6.82 -45.98
CA GLU A 117 33.43 -5.77 -45.00
C GLU A 117 34.67 -5.05 -45.53
N GLY A 118 34.76 -3.73 -45.30
CA GLY A 118 35.81 -2.86 -45.84
C GLY A 118 35.51 -2.25 -47.21
N ASP A 119 34.33 -2.51 -47.81
CA ASP A 119 33.96 -1.97 -49.14
C ASP A 119 33.58 -0.48 -49.09
N CYS A 120 32.91 -0.06 -48.01
CA CYS A 120 32.56 1.34 -47.73
C CYS A 120 32.18 1.52 -46.27
N TYR A 121 32.17 2.78 -45.82
CA TYR A 121 31.48 3.17 -44.60
C TYR A 121 30.22 3.99 -44.91
N ASN A 122 29.27 3.95 -43.98
CA ASN A 122 28.05 4.74 -44.02
C ASN A 122 27.64 5.19 -42.62
N ARG A 123 26.48 5.84 -42.53
CA ARG A 123 25.91 6.34 -41.28
C ARG A 123 25.06 5.24 -40.63
N GLU A 124 25.51 4.76 -39.47
CA GLU A 124 24.72 3.92 -38.58
C GLU A 124 23.90 4.79 -37.64
N HIS A 125 22.63 4.46 -37.50
CA HIS A 125 21.75 5.07 -36.51
C HIS A 125 21.61 4.10 -35.35
N ILE A 126 22.30 4.39 -34.24
CA ILE A 126 22.27 3.54 -33.05
C ILE A 126 20.83 3.31 -32.59
N ILE A 127 19.95 4.32 -32.68
CA ILE A 127 18.50 4.09 -32.65
C ILE A 127 18.00 4.01 -34.09
N PRO A 128 17.41 2.89 -34.56
CA PRO A 128 17.04 2.72 -35.96
C PRO A 128 16.09 3.81 -36.47
N GLN A 129 16.32 4.31 -37.68
CA GLN A 129 15.48 5.37 -38.26
C GLN A 129 13.99 5.00 -38.37
N SER A 130 13.68 3.71 -38.51
CA SER A 130 12.31 3.18 -38.52
C SER A 130 11.54 3.46 -37.23
N SER A 131 12.23 3.74 -36.12
CA SER A 131 11.62 4.01 -34.82
C SER A 131 11.06 5.42 -34.73
N PHE A 132 11.67 6.37 -35.42
CA PHE A 132 11.26 7.78 -35.40
C PHE A 132 10.90 8.33 -36.79
N ASN A 133 10.65 7.45 -37.77
CA ASN A 133 10.29 7.77 -39.15
C ASN A 133 11.29 8.70 -39.85
N SER A 134 12.59 8.54 -39.60
CA SER A 134 13.64 9.38 -40.19
C SER A 134 13.46 10.90 -39.94
N ASN A 135 12.72 11.28 -38.90
CA ASN A 135 12.47 12.68 -38.59
C ASN A 135 13.73 13.42 -38.10
N PHE A 136 13.85 14.68 -38.48
CA PHE A 136 14.82 15.61 -37.90
C PHE A 136 14.36 16.10 -36.52
N PRO A 137 15.29 16.38 -35.58
CA PRO A 137 16.75 16.35 -35.76
C PRO A 137 17.39 14.97 -35.52
N MET A 138 16.65 13.97 -35.05
CA MET A 138 17.18 12.62 -34.75
C MET A 138 17.95 12.03 -35.94
N GLN A 139 17.50 12.24 -37.17
CA GLN A 139 18.17 11.68 -38.35
C GLN A 139 19.64 12.11 -38.52
N SER A 140 20.04 13.26 -37.98
CA SER A 140 21.38 13.85 -38.16
C SER A 140 22.06 14.27 -36.85
N ASP A 141 21.59 13.74 -35.73
CA ASP A 141 22.16 14.02 -34.41
C ASP A 141 23.44 13.18 -34.20
N ILE A 142 24.59 13.85 -34.20
CA ILE A 142 25.91 13.19 -34.26
C ILE A 142 26.22 12.35 -33.01
N HIS A 143 25.47 12.52 -31.91
CA HIS A 143 25.69 11.73 -30.69
C HIS A 143 25.27 10.27 -30.86
N HIS A 144 24.30 9.97 -31.73
CA HIS A 144 23.84 8.58 -31.99
C HIS A 144 23.94 8.16 -33.46
N VAL A 145 24.22 9.09 -34.37
CA VAL A 145 24.52 8.77 -35.77
C VAL A 145 26.03 8.73 -35.95
N ILE A 146 26.57 7.55 -36.17
CA ILE A 146 28.02 7.27 -36.19
C ILE A 146 28.45 6.72 -37.56
N PRO A 147 29.71 6.89 -37.99
CA PRO A 147 30.22 6.24 -39.19
C PRO A 147 30.59 4.79 -38.89
N THR A 148 30.16 3.86 -39.74
CA THR A 148 30.49 2.43 -39.61
C THR A 148 30.55 1.72 -40.95
N ASP A 149 31.19 0.56 -41.01
CA ASP A 149 31.21 -0.31 -42.16
C ASP A 149 29.78 -0.60 -42.69
N CYS A 150 29.59 -0.39 -43.99
CA CYS A 150 28.31 -0.53 -44.66
C CYS A 150 27.67 -1.92 -44.48
N ARG A 151 28.50 -2.99 -44.45
CA ARG A 151 28.05 -4.37 -44.36
C ARG A 151 27.73 -4.76 -42.94
N VAL A 152 28.56 -4.39 -41.98
CA VAL A 152 28.29 -4.64 -40.56
C VAL A 152 27.03 -3.88 -40.14
N ASN A 153 26.87 -2.62 -40.56
CA ASN A 153 25.63 -1.85 -40.36
C ASN A 153 24.40 -2.60 -40.93
N ASN A 154 24.49 -3.11 -42.16
CA ASN A 154 23.39 -3.91 -42.75
C ASN A 154 23.05 -5.14 -41.91
N PHE A 155 24.06 -5.84 -41.37
CA PHE A 155 23.84 -7.01 -40.52
C PHE A 155 23.31 -6.68 -39.13
N ARG A 156 23.70 -5.51 -38.57
CA ARG A 156 23.10 -4.93 -37.37
C ARG A 156 21.61 -4.68 -37.60
N GLY A 157 21.25 -4.10 -38.73
CA GLY A 157 19.85 -3.84 -39.10
C GLY A 157 19.13 -2.97 -38.06
N SER A 158 18.03 -3.46 -37.51
CA SER A 158 17.27 -2.78 -36.45
C SER A 158 17.29 -3.54 -35.12
N PHE A 159 18.22 -4.49 -34.96
CA PHE A 159 18.30 -5.28 -33.73
C PHE A 159 18.70 -4.41 -32.54
N PRO A 160 18.13 -4.66 -31.34
CA PRO A 160 18.61 -4.04 -30.12
C PRO A 160 20.05 -4.46 -29.82
N PHE A 161 20.75 -3.61 -29.09
CA PHE A 161 22.08 -3.94 -28.57
C PHE A 161 21.96 -4.80 -27.31
N GLY A 162 22.85 -5.77 -27.15
CA GLY A 162 22.94 -6.59 -25.95
C GLY A 162 23.93 -7.74 -26.08
N ASN A 163 24.23 -8.42 -24.98
CA ASN A 163 25.18 -9.54 -24.97
C ASN A 163 24.62 -10.76 -25.72
N VAL A 164 25.43 -11.38 -26.59
CA VAL A 164 25.05 -12.55 -27.40
C VAL A 164 25.34 -13.85 -26.63
N ALA A 165 24.32 -14.68 -26.45
CA ALA A 165 24.45 -16.03 -25.89
C ALA A 165 24.97 -17.05 -26.91
N SER A 166 24.52 -16.93 -28.16
CA SER A 166 24.94 -17.77 -29.28
C SER A 166 24.91 -16.96 -30.56
N ASP A 167 26.06 -16.80 -31.20
CA ASP A 167 26.21 -16.06 -32.44
C ASP A 167 25.78 -16.89 -33.66
N ASN A 168 25.19 -16.21 -34.64
CA ASN A 168 24.95 -16.76 -35.98
C ASN A 168 25.74 -16.02 -37.06
N TRP A 169 26.43 -14.94 -36.67
CA TRP A 169 27.31 -14.14 -37.49
C TRP A 169 28.24 -13.31 -36.59
N THR A 170 29.49 -13.15 -37.02
CA THR A 170 30.55 -12.40 -36.33
C THR A 170 31.32 -11.60 -37.39
N SER A 171 31.57 -10.31 -37.15
CA SER A 171 32.36 -9.42 -38.01
C SER A 171 33.86 -9.74 -37.92
N GLN A 172 34.67 -9.10 -38.76
CA GLN A 172 36.14 -9.23 -38.69
C GLN A 172 36.73 -8.64 -37.41
N ASN A 173 36.15 -7.57 -36.85
CA ASN A 173 36.61 -7.00 -35.57
C ASN A 173 36.11 -7.78 -34.33
N GLY A 174 35.14 -8.69 -34.51
CA GLY A 174 34.62 -9.55 -33.45
C GLY A 174 33.26 -9.15 -32.88
N SER A 175 32.63 -8.11 -33.43
CA SER A 175 31.21 -7.79 -33.16
C SER A 175 30.31 -8.96 -33.60
N LYS A 176 29.24 -9.23 -32.87
CA LYS A 176 28.41 -10.44 -33.05
C LYS A 176 26.96 -10.10 -33.25
N ARG A 177 26.25 -10.96 -33.98
CA ARG A 177 24.79 -11.01 -34.00
C ARG A 177 24.33 -12.40 -33.62
N GLY A 178 23.36 -12.47 -32.72
CA GLY A 178 22.89 -13.76 -32.23
C GLY A 178 21.71 -13.68 -31.28
N THR A 179 21.41 -14.79 -30.63
CA THR A 179 20.36 -14.85 -29.59
C THR A 179 20.82 -14.13 -28.33
N SER A 180 19.92 -13.35 -27.72
CA SER A 180 20.17 -12.61 -26.48
C SER A 180 20.60 -13.50 -25.29
N ALA A 181 21.57 -13.03 -24.51
CA ALA A 181 21.93 -13.53 -23.18
C ALA A 181 21.22 -12.78 -22.03
N MET A 182 20.47 -11.71 -22.34
CA MET A 182 19.84 -10.86 -21.33
C MET A 182 18.65 -11.54 -20.66
N GLN A 183 18.60 -11.48 -19.33
CA GLN A 183 17.46 -11.98 -18.58
C GLN A 183 16.20 -11.16 -18.92
N GLY A 184 15.14 -11.83 -19.39
CA GLY A 184 13.88 -11.17 -19.75
C GLY A 184 13.75 -10.77 -21.23
N TYR A 185 14.76 -11.02 -22.07
CA TYR A 185 14.66 -10.83 -23.53
C TYR A 185 15.32 -11.98 -24.29
N SER A 186 14.57 -12.62 -25.19
CA SER A 186 15.02 -13.79 -25.96
C SER A 186 15.12 -13.55 -27.48
N GLY A 187 15.08 -12.28 -27.90
CA GLY A 187 15.16 -11.91 -29.32
C GLY A 187 16.59 -11.97 -29.89
N THR A 188 16.74 -11.47 -31.11
CA THR A 188 18.06 -11.31 -31.75
C THR A 188 18.66 -9.99 -31.28
N VAL A 189 19.92 -10.02 -30.85
CA VAL A 189 20.69 -8.82 -30.45
C VAL A 189 21.94 -8.67 -31.32
N PHE A 190 22.48 -7.46 -31.31
CA PHE A 190 23.81 -7.14 -31.81
C PHE A 190 24.73 -6.75 -30.65
N GLU A 191 25.92 -7.35 -30.60
CA GLU A 191 26.93 -7.11 -29.57
C GLU A 191 28.18 -6.52 -30.24
N PRO A 192 28.52 -5.23 -30.02
CA PRO A 192 29.80 -4.67 -30.43
C PRO A 192 30.93 -5.25 -29.58
N ILE A 193 32.18 -5.05 -29.96
CA ILE A 193 33.32 -5.37 -29.09
C ILE A 193 33.30 -4.54 -27.81
N ASP A 194 33.98 -5.03 -26.77
CA ASP A 194 33.90 -4.42 -25.44
C ASP A 194 34.27 -2.93 -25.40
N GLU A 195 35.25 -2.51 -26.21
CA GLU A 195 35.76 -1.13 -26.31
C GLU A 195 34.73 -0.04 -26.67
N PHE A 196 33.58 -0.42 -27.25
CA PHE A 196 32.57 0.55 -27.71
C PHE A 196 31.20 0.34 -27.07
N LYS A 197 31.11 -0.62 -26.15
CA LYS A 197 29.84 -0.95 -25.49
C LYS A 197 29.32 0.25 -24.70
N GLY A 198 30.20 0.97 -24.02
CA GLY A 198 29.89 2.15 -23.24
C GLY A 198 29.51 3.33 -24.11
N ASP A 199 30.25 3.62 -25.19
CA ASP A 199 29.91 4.71 -26.13
C ASP A 199 28.50 4.51 -26.71
N ILE A 200 28.19 3.28 -27.13
CA ILE A 200 26.88 2.90 -27.65
C ILE A 200 25.82 3.03 -26.56
N ALA A 201 26.10 2.57 -25.33
CA ALA A 201 25.18 2.72 -24.21
C ALA A 201 24.87 4.20 -23.95
N ARG A 202 25.89 5.05 -23.83
CA ARG A 202 25.74 6.50 -23.60
C ARG A 202 25.04 7.21 -24.74
N ALA A 203 25.21 6.77 -26.00
CA ALA A 203 24.45 7.29 -27.13
C ALA A 203 22.94 6.95 -27.03
N ILE A 204 22.61 5.74 -26.59
CA ILE A 204 21.22 5.29 -26.37
C ILE A 204 20.57 6.05 -25.20
N LEU A 205 21.28 6.19 -24.07
CA LEU A 205 20.83 6.95 -22.90
C LEU A 205 20.63 8.44 -23.24
N TYR A 206 21.56 9.03 -24.01
CA TYR A 206 21.43 10.37 -24.57
C TYR A 206 20.18 10.51 -25.42
N PHE A 207 19.95 9.60 -26.37
CA PHE A 207 18.78 9.67 -27.24
C PHE A 207 17.48 9.63 -26.41
N ALA A 208 17.44 8.75 -25.40
CA ALA A 208 16.29 8.62 -24.51
C ALA A 208 15.99 9.87 -23.69
N THR A 209 17.03 10.64 -23.36
CA THR A 209 16.93 11.91 -22.66
C THR A 209 16.57 13.04 -23.61
N ARG A 210 17.32 13.20 -24.70
CA ARG A 210 17.18 14.29 -25.66
C ARG A 210 15.78 14.34 -26.30
N TYR A 211 15.19 13.18 -26.56
CA TYR A 211 13.93 13.04 -27.28
C TYR A 211 12.76 12.60 -26.38
N GLU A 212 12.89 12.82 -25.07
CA GLU A 212 11.92 12.44 -24.03
C GLU A 212 10.46 12.75 -24.40
N ASP A 213 10.18 13.93 -24.97
CA ASP A 213 8.80 14.37 -25.25
C ASP A 213 8.05 13.45 -26.22
N ASN A 214 8.76 12.70 -27.08
CA ASN A 214 8.15 11.88 -28.14
C ASN A 214 8.47 10.38 -28.05
N ILE A 215 9.40 9.99 -27.18
CA ILE A 215 10.00 8.65 -27.22
C ILE A 215 9.02 7.51 -26.90
N HIS A 216 7.96 7.76 -26.13
CA HIS A 216 6.87 6.80 -25.92
C HIS A 216 6.24 6.27 -27.22
N ASN A 217 6.35 7.00 -28.34
CA ASN A 217 5.81 6.59 -29.64
C ASN A 217 6.77 5.69 -30.44
N TYR A 218 8.02 5.50 -30.00
CA TYR A 218 9.08 4.85 -30.79
C TYR A 218 9.20 3.34 -30.49
N THR A 219 8.09 2.64 -30.34
CA THR A 219 8.02 1.25 -29.82
C THR A 219 8.54 0.16 -30.77
N SER A 220 9.02 0.51 -31.96
CA SER A 220 9.60 -0.49 -32.90
C SER A 220 11.05 -0.83 -32.61
N PHE A 221 11.70 -0.11 -31.68
CA PHE A 221 13.00 -0.51 -31.14
C PHE A 221 12.79 -1.28 -29.84
N ASP A 222 13.14 -2.56 -29.84
CA ASP A 222 12.79 -3.52 -28.77
C ASP A 222 13.31 -3.14 -27.37
N MET A 223 14.31 -2.25 -27.26
CA MET A 223 14.76 -1.74 -25.95
C MET A 223 13.71 -0.83 -25.29
N PHE A 224 12.84 -0.18 -26.07
CA PHE A 224 11.88 0.81 -25.58
C PHE A 224 10.57 0.16 -25.10
N ASN A 225 10.12 0.52 -23.90
CA ASN A 225 8.92 0.01 -23.24
C ASN A 225 7.64 0.84 -23.50
N GLY A 226 7.75 1.95 -24.26
CA GLY A 226 6.63 2.83 -24.59
C GLY A 226 6.29 3.90 -23.53
N THR A 227 7.16 4.13 -22.54
CA THR A 227 7.02 5.19 -21.54
C THR A 227 7.94 6.38 -21.83
N ASN A 228 7.63 7.56 -21.28
CA ASN A 228 8.54 8.72 -21.34
C ASN A 228 9.49 8.77 -20.15
N ASP A 229 9.15 8.16 -19.01
CA ASP A 229 9.94 8.19 -17.80
C ASP A 229 11.11 7.20 -17.88
N GLN A 230 10.81 5.91 -17.74
CA GLN A 230 11.80 4.85 -17.75
C GLN A 230 12.36 4.63 -19.16
N VAL A 231 11.52 4.75 -20.19
CA VAL A 231 11.81 4.50 -21.62
C VAL A 231 12.17 3.06 -21.94
N PHE A 232 12.97 2.41 -21.12
CA PHE A 232 13.57 1.12 -21.41
C PHE A 232 12.88 -0.02 -20.66
N HIS A 233 12.88 -1.21 -21.23
CA HIS A 233 12.62 -2.41 -20.46
C HIS A 233 13.73 -2.65 -19.43
N THR A 234 13.44 -3.33 -18.31
CA THR A 234 14.43 -3.61 -17.25
C THR A 234 15.71 -4.26 -17.78
N TRP A 235 15.58 -5.28 -18.65
CA TRP A 235 16.73 -5.94 -19.26
C TRP A 235 17.62 -4.96 -20.07
N ALA A 236 17.00 -3.96 -20.70
CA ALA A 236 17.71 -2.95 -21.47
C ALA A 236 18.44 -1.96 -20.54
N ILE A 237 17.83 -1.59 -19.41
CA ILE A 237 18.49 -0.80 -18.36
C ILE A 237 19.72 -1.55 -17.84
N ASP A 238 19.57 -2.84 -17.49
CA ASP A 238 20.64 -3.64 -16.91
C ASP A 238 21.86 -3.69 -17.84
N VAL A 239 21.68 -3.95 -19.13
CA VAL A 239 22.80 -3.99 -20.08
C VAL A 239 23.41 -2.62 -20.34
N LEU A 240 22.59 -1.58 -20.48
CA LEU A 240 23.08 -0.23 -20.76
C LEU A 240 23.91 0.30 -19.58
N LEU A 241 23.47 0.07 -18.34
CA LEU A 241 24.21 0.48 -17.14
C LEU A 241 25.45 -0.37 -16.91
N ASP A 242 25.41 -1.68 -17.15
CA ASP A 242 26.58 -2.54 -17.06
C ASP A 242 27.65 -2.14 -18.09
N TRP A 243 27.25 -1.92 -19.34
CA TRP A 243 28.16 -1.46 -20.38
C TRP A 243 28.76 -0.09 -20.06
N HIS A 244 27.93 0.85 -19.60
CA HIS A 244 28.32 2.21 -19.26
C HIS A 244 29.32 2.30 -18.08
N TYR A 245 29.19 1.45 -17.05
CA TYR A 245 30.02 1.55 -15.84
C TYR A 245 31.10 0.49 -15.70
N ASN A 246 30.85 -0.74 -16.16
CA ASN A 246 31.69 -1.89 -15.81
C ASN A 246 32.49 -2.41 -17.00
N VAL A 247 31.95 -2.31 -18.22
CA VAL A 247 32.59 -2.87 -19.42
C VAL A 247 33.45 -1.81 -20.10
N ASP A 248 32.88 -0.64 -20.39
CA ASP A 248 33.55 0.45 -21.10
C ASP A 248 33.18 1.81 -20.49
N PRO A 249 33.84 2.17 -19.36
CA PRO A 249 33.67 3.48 -18.73
C PRO A 249 34.18 4.60 -19.62
N VAL A 250 33.63 5.81 -19.45
CA VAL A 250 34.06 7.00 -20.19
C VAL A 250 35.57 7.18 -20.14
N ASP A 251 36.16 7.33 -21.33
CA ASP A 251 37.58 7.57 -21.53
C ASP A 251 37.85 8.96 -22.12
N GLN A 252 39.13 9.29 -22.31
CA GLN A 252 39.51 10.61 -22.79
C GLN A 252 39.13 10.84 -24.25
N ARG A 253 39.11 9.78 -25.08
CA ARG A 253 38.68 9.80 -26.47
C ARG A 253 37.22 10.24 -26.56
N GLU A 254 36.35 9.64 -25.79
CA GLU A 254 34.92 9.96 -25.80
C GLU A 254 34.66 11.38 -25.27
N ILE A 255 35.42 11.83 -24.25
CA ILE A 255 35.36 13.23 -23.78
C ILE A 255 35.72 14.20 -24.90
N GLU A 256 36.76 13.94 -25.68
CA GLU A 256 37.15 14.80 -26.81
C GLU A 256 36.13 14.75 -27.96
N ARG A 257 35.59 13.55 -28.26
CA ARG A 257 34.46 13.40 -29.19
C ARG A 257 33.26 14.21 -28.73
N ASN A 258 32.92 14.19 -27.45
CA ASN A 258 31.78 14.94 -26.91
C ASN A 258 31.97 16.46 -27.06
N LYS A 259 33.19 16.96 -26.84
CA LYS A 259 33.55 18.36 -27.12
C LYS A 259 33.48 18.70 -28.61
N ALA A 260 33.89 17.78 -29.49
CA ALA A 260 33.77 17.96 -30.94
C ALA A 260 32.29 17.97 -31.39
N ALA A 261 31.47 17.08 -30.84
CA ALA A 261 30.03 17.06 -31.07
C ALA A 261 29.35 18.35 -30.58
N TYR A 262 29.78 18.91 -29.44
CA TYR A 262 29.30 20.21 -28.97
C TYR A 262 29.63 21.33 -29.96
N ARG A 263 30.86 21.37 -30.52
CA ARG A 263 31.20 22.33 -31.60
C ARG A 263 30.37 22.11 -32.86
N PHE A 264 30.08 20.85 -33.18
CA PHE A 264 29.31 20.46 -34.35
C PHE A 264 27.85 20.88 -34.24
N GLN A 265 27.14 20.56 -33.15
CA GLN A 265 25.67 20.75 -33.06
C GLN A 265 25.18 21.56 -31.86
N GLY A 266 26.06 22.05 -30.98
CA GLY A 266 25.73 23.00 -29.91
C GLY A 266 25.24 22.38 -28.62
N ASN A 267 25.25 21.06 -28.49
CA ASN A 267 24.90 20.33 -27.26
C ASN A 267 25.81 19.14 -27.01
N ALA A 268 26.00 18.80 -25.74
CA ALA A 268 26.87 17.72 -25.28
C ALA A 268 26.05 16.55 -24.72
N ASN A 269 26.61 15.34 -24.79
CA ASN A 269 26.05 14.16 -24.16
C ASN A 269 26.31 14.21 -22.64
N PRO A 270 25.28 14.34 -21.80
CA PRO A 270 25.45 14.47 -20.36
C PRO A 270 26.04 13.21 -19.71
N PHE A 271 25.86 12.05 -20.32
CA PHE A 271 26.37 10.79 -19.77
C PHE A 271 27.86 10.57 -20.04
N VAL A 272 28.47 11.40 -20.89
CA VAL A 272 29.92 11.47 -21.06
C VAL A 272 30.53 12.43 -20.04
N ASP A 273 29.98 13.64 -19.93
CA ASP A 273 30.51 14.67 -19.02
C ASP A 273 30.21 14.35 -17.54
N HIS A 274 29.08 13.70 -17.27
CA HIS A 274 28.59 13.29 -15.95
C HIS A 274 28.09 11.83 -15.97
N PRO A 275 29.00 10.84 -15.99
CA PRO A 275 28.63 9.43 -16.05
C PRO A 275 27.70 8.99 -14.90
N GLU A 276 27.76 9.63 -13.75
CA GLU A 276 26.90 9.38 -12.59
C GLU A 276 25.40 9.61 -12.86
N TYR A 277 25.04 10.46 -13.84
CA TYR A 277 23.64 10.74 -14.15
C TYR A 277 22.87 9.52 -14.67
N ALA A 278 23.55 8.55 -15.28
CA ALA A 278 22.88 7.34 -15.77
C ALA A 278 22.20 6.55 -14.64
N ASN A 279 22.92 6.26 -13.55
CA ASN A 279 22.31 5.65 -12.36
C ASN A 279 21.28 6.58 -11.73
N LEU A 280 21.58 7.86 -11.55
CA LEU A 280 20.60 8.77 -10.92
C LEU A 280 19.27 8.83 -11.67
N ILE A 281 19.21 8.51 -12.96
CA ILE A 281 17.97 8.45 -13.75
C ILE A 281 17.34 7.05 -13.76
N TRP A 282 18.11 6.02 -14.17
CA TRP A 282 17.55 4.69 -14.48
C TRP A 282 17.78 3.66 -13.38
N ASN A 283 18.59 3.98 -12.39
CA ASN A 283 18.78 3.17 -11.20
C ASN A 283 19.02 4.08 -9.98
N PRO A 284 18.07 4.98 -9.65
CA PRO A 284 18.27 6.02 -8.64
C PRO A 284 18.53 5.46 -7.24
N ASN A 285 18.22 4.17 -7.05
CA ASN A 285 18.41 3.43 -5.81
C ASN A 285 19.76 2.69 -5.78
N ALA A 286 20.44 2.50 -6.92
CA ALA A 286 21.74 1.85 -6.93
C ALA A 286 22.80 2.74 -6.27
N GLY A 287 23.24 2.28 -5.10
CA GLY A 287 24.17 3.00 -4.24
C GLY A 287 23.49 3.66 -3.04
N ASP A 288 22.16 3.63 -2.97
CA ASP A 288 21.47 3.97 -1.73
C ASP A 288 21.73 2.87 -0.70
N THR A 289 22.38 3.27 0.38
CA THR A 289 22.79 2.38 1.48
C THR A 289 22.30 2.92 2.82
N GLU A 290 21.59 4.04 2.80
CA GLU A 290 21.03 4.65 3.99
C GLU A 290 19.64 4.06 4.21
N ALA A 291 19.44 3.42 5.36
CA ALA A 291 18.12 2.88 5.68
C ALA A 291 17.15 4.00 6.08
N PRO A 292 15.84 3.83 5.84
CA PRO A 292 14.83 4.75 6.34
C PRO A 292 14.93 5.00 7.84
N SER A 293 14.38 6.12 8.30
CA SER A 293 14.20 6.34 9.74
C SER A 293 13.23 5.31 10.34
N THR A 294 13.48 4.89 11.59
CA THR A 294 12.59 3.95 12.30
C THR A 294 11.17 4.52 12.43
N PRO A 295 10.11 3.76 12.09
CA PRO A 295 8.73 4.17 12.30
C PRO A 295 8.47 4.48 13.78
N LEU A 296 7.74 5.57 14.05
CA LEU A 296 7.45 6.03 15.41
C LEU A 296 5.95 6.03 15.70
N ASN A 297 5.60 6.01 16.99
CA ASN A 297 4.22 6.10 17.49
C ASN A 297 3.31 5.03 16.89
N LEU A 298 3.79 3.78 16.79
CA LEU A 298 2.92 2.67 16.45
C LEU A 298 1.84 2.52 17.51
N VAL A 299 0.58 2.49 17.08
CA VAL A 299 -0.60 2.29 17.92
C VAL A 299 -1.45 1.17 17.31
N ALA A 300 -1.80 0.19 18.15
CA ALA A 300 -2.83 -0.80 17.87
C ALA A 300 -4.16 -0.31 18.48
N SER A 301 -5.26 -0.41 17.72
CA SER A 301 -6.56 0.17 18.09
C SER A 301 -7.72 -0.47 17.34
N ASN A 302 -8.94 -0.08 17.70
CA ASN A 302 -10.19 -0.51 17.06
C ASN A 302 -10.28 -2.04 16.88
N PRO A 303 -10.01 -2.86 17.92
CA PRO A 303 -10.13 -4.30 17.78
C PRO A 303 -11.57 -4.70 17.43
N THR A 304 -11.72 -5.58 16.46
CA THR A 304 -12.89 -6.47 16.33
C THR A 304 -12.53 -7.81 16.97
N ASP A 305 -13.38 -8.81 16.79
CA ASP A 305 -13.12 -10.18 17.19
C ASP A 305 -12.06 -10.89 16.33
N ASP A 306 -11.85 -10.42 15.10
CA ASP A 306 -10.94 -11.03 14.13
C ASP A 306 -9.94 -10.05 13.51
N SER A 307 -9.92 -8.78 13.95
CA SER A 307 -9.05 -7.75 13.37
C SER A 307 -8.59 -6.68 14.36
N ILE A 308 -7.45 -6.06 14.07
CA ILE A 308 -6.88 -4.92 14.82
C ILE A 308 -6.36 -3.88 13.82
N HIS A 309 -6.67 -2.60 14.04
CA HIS A 309 -6.19 -1.50 13.20
C HIS A 309 -4.92 -0.85 13.77
N LEU A 310 -3.90 -0.72 12.92
CA LEU A 310 -2.60 -0.16 13.22
C LEU A 310 -2.44 1.20 12.55
N THR A 311 -1.84 2.15 13.27
CA THR A 311 -1.41 3.45 12.73
C THR A 311 -0.04 3.83 13.28
N TRP A 312 0.75 4.55 12.49
CA TRP A 312 2.07 5.03 12.91
C TRP A 312 2.45 6.34 12.20
N THR A 313 3.54 6.95 12.66
CA THR A 313 4.15 8.13 12.03
C THR A 313 5.03 7.69 10.87
N ALA A 314 4.89 8.34 9.72
CA ALA A 314 5.69 8.07 8.54
C ALA A 314 7.20 8.17 8.81
N SER A 315 7.94 7.19 8.31
CA SER A 315 9.38 7.25 8.17
C SER A 315 9.78 8.22 7.06
N THR A 316 11.04 8.63 7.08
CA THR A 316 11.68 9.49 6.08
C THR A 316 12.95 8.83 5.60
N ASP A 317 13.33 9.13 4.38
CA ASP A 317 14.48 8.56 3.71
C ASP A 317 15.13 9.60 2.78
N ASN A 318 16.39 9.40 2.40
CA ASN A 318 17.12 10.26 1.45
C ASN A 318 16.58 10.14 0.02
N VAL A 319 16.03 8.99 -0.36
CA VAL A 319 15.38 8.78 -1.66
C VAL A 319 13.86 8.65 -1.47
N ALA A 320 13.40 7.56 -0.86
CA ALA A 320 11.98 7.31 -0.63
C ALA A 320 11.74 6.08 0.26
N VAL A 321 10.77 6.17 1.16
CA VAL A 321 10.19 4.99 1.83
C VAL A 321 9.13 4.39 0.91
N THR A 322 9.23 3.10 0.61
CA THR A 322 8.33 2.40 -0.33
C THR A 322 7.36 1.47 0.38
N GLU A 323 7.76 0.91 1.53
CA GLU A 323 7.01 -0.16 2.20
C GLU A 323 7.23 -0.12 3.72
N TYR A 324 6.23 -0.61 4.46
CA TYR A 324 6.31 -0.94 5.88
C TYR A 324 6.02 -2.43 6.07
N ASN A 325 6.93 -3.12 6.75
CA ASN A 325 6.80 -4.53 7.10
C ASN A 325 6.20 -4.66 8.50
N ILE A 326 5.16 -5.47 8.66
CA ILE A 326 4.42 -5.64 9.91
C ILE A 326 4.69 -7.04 10.45
N TYR A 327 5.10 -7.10 11.71
CA TYR A 327 5.40 -8.34 12.43
C TYR A 327 4.41 -8.54 13.57
N VAL A 328 3.90 -9.75 13.72
CA VAL A 328 2.98 -10.16 14.79
C VAL A 328 3.74 -11.03 15.79
N ASP A 329 3.57 -10.77 17.08
CA ASP A 329 4.13 -11.54 18.21
C ASP A 329 5.65 -11.81 18.15
N GLY A 330 6.38 -10.89 17.52
CA GLY A 330 7.85 -10.97 17.42
C GLY A 330 8.36 -12.00 16.41
N GLU A 331 7.54 -12.40 15.43
CA GLU A 331 7.98 -13.20 14.30
C GLU A 331 9.17 -12.55 13.57
N THR A 332 10.08 -13.37 13.01
CA THR A 332 11.26 -12.89 12.29
C THR A 332 11.01 -12.59 10.82
N ILE A 333 9.87 -13.04 10.29
CA ILE A 333 9.42 -12.78 8.92
C ILE A 333 8.19 -11.90 9.05
N SER A 334 8.11 -10.84 8.23
CA SER A 334 6.96 -9.95 8.21
C SER A 334 5.70 -10.71 7.81
N SER A 335 4.66 -10.64 8.63
CA SER A 335 3.38 -11.30 8.38
C SER A 335 2.56 -10.54 7.32
N PHE A 336 2.75 -9.21 7.23
CA PHE A 336 2.06 -8.33 6.27
C PHE A 336 2.96 -7.17 5.81
N SER A 337 2.61 -6.52 4.70
CA SER A 337 3.24 -5.26 4.27
C SER A 337 2.25 -4.26 3.66
N THR A 338 2.60 -2.98 3.67
CA THR A 338 1.80 -1.88 3.11
C THR A 338 2.66 -0.66 2.77
N SER A 339 2.25 0.16 1.80
CA SER A 339 2.87 1.47 1.51
C SER A 339 2.25 2.62 2.31
N GLU A 340 1.12 2.38 2.98
CA GLU A 340 0.39 3.38 3.76
C GLU A 340 0.90 3.44 5.21
N THR A 341 0.63 4.52 5.94
CA THR A 341 1.00 4.65 7.37
C THR A 341 -0.08 4.09 8.32
N ASN A 342 -0.90 3.18 7.81
CA ASN A 342 -1.94 2.47 8.53
C ASN A 342 -2.20 1.11 7.90
N PHE A 343 -2.70 0.16 8.68
CA PHE A 343 -3.03 -1.19 8.21
C PHE A 343 -4.05 -1.85 9.14
N THR A 344 -4.92 -2.69 8.61
CA THR A 344 -5.81 -3.53 9.43
C THR A 344 -5.38 -4.98 9.32
N VAL A 345 -4.86 -5.52 10.41
CA VAL A 345 -4.53 -6.95 10.52
C VAL A 345 -5.83 -7.71 10.72
N THR A 346 -6.10 -8.73 9.90
CA THR A 346 -7.32 -9.55 9.94
C THR A 346 -6.99 -11.03 10.11
N GLY A 347 -8.01 -11.86 10.36
CA GLY A 347 -7.82 -13.31 10.57
C GLY A 347 -7.26 -13.65 11.95
N LEU A 348 -7.44 -12.75 12.91
CA LEU A 348 -7.02 -12.94 14.30
C LEU A 348 -8.04 -13.80 15.07
N THR A 349 -7.61 -14.41 16.16
CA THR A 349 -8.50 -15.19 17.03
C THR A 349 -9.19 -14.26 18.05
N PRO A 350 -10.50 -14.42 18.34
CA PRO A 350 -11.19 -13.63 19.36
C PRO A 350 -10.58 -13.75 20.76
N ALA A 351 -10.77 -12.73 21.58
CA ALA A 351 -10.29 -12.66 22.97
C ALA A 351 -8.80 -13.01 23.15
N THR A 352 -7.97 -12.67 22.17
CA THR A 352 -6.54 -13.00 22.13
C THR A 352 -5.72 -11.71 22.05
N GLU A 353 -4.70 -11.60 22.88
CA GLU A 353 -3.74 -10.49 22.85
C GLU A 353 -2.74 -10.72 21.72
N TYR A 354 -2.53 -9.69 20.91
CA TYR A 354 -1.51 -9.65 19.85
C TYR A 354 -0.63 -8.43 20.02
N CYS A 355 0.67 -8.60 19.79
CA CYS A 355 1.65 -7.52 19.81
C CYS A 355 2.25 -7.30 18.42
N PHE A 356 2.35 -6.03 18.03
CA PHE A 356 2.82 -5.63 16.70
C PHE A 356 4.08 -4.79 16.78
N THR A 357 4.96 -4.98 15.81
CA THR A 357 6.11 -4.11 15.52
C THR A 357 6.21 -3.88 14.02
N ILE A 358 6.80 -2.75 13.61
CA ILE A 358 6.91 -2.36 12.21
C ILE A 358 8.33 -1.89 11.89
N THR A 359 8.82 -2.23 10.70
CA THR A 359 10.01 -1.62 10.06
C THR A 359 9.58 -0.88 8.79
N ALA A 360 10.42 0.04 8.33
CA ALA A 360 10.25 0.73 7.05
C ALA A 360 11.34 0.26 6.10
N LYS A 361 11.01 0.18 4.81
CA LYS A 361 11.88 -0.26 3.74
C LYS A 361 11.86 0.75 2.60
N ASP A 362 13.03 1.01 2.03
CA ASP A 362 13.18 1.91 0.88
C ASP A 362 13.11 1.16 -0.46
N ALA A 363 13.38 1.87 -1.54
CA ALA A 363 13.40 1.33 -2.89
C ALA A 363 14.72 0.59 -3.25
N ALA A 364 15.74 0.67 -2.39
CA ALA A 364 17.03 -0.03 -2.47
C ALA A 364 17.10 -1.28 -1.58
N ASP A 365 15.97 -1.65 -0.97
CA ASP A 365 15.82 -2.72 0.00
C ASP A 365 16.56 -2.51 1.35
N ASN A 366 17.00 -1.29 1.68
CA ASN A 366 17.49 -1.00 3.02
C ASN A 366 16.32 -0.96 4.01
N GLU A 367 16.51 -1.60 5.16
CA GLU A 367 15.47 -1.74 6.19
C GLU A 367 15.84 -1.00 7.47
N SER A 368 14.89 -0.25 8.01
CA SER A 368 15.08 0.55 9.22
C SER A 368 15.11 -0.30 10.50
N GLY A 369 15.45 0.35 11.62
CA GLY A 369 15.26 -0.25 12.94
C GLY A 369 13.77 -0.46 13.26
N VAL A 370 13.49 -1.42 14.16
CA VAL A 370 12.12 -1.78 14.57
C VAL A 370 11.46 -0.67 15.40
N SER A 371 10.18 -0.41 15.15
CA SER A 371 9.35 0.55 15.90
C SER A 371 9.20 0.20 17.39
N ASN A 372 8.50 1.06 18.14
CA ASN A 372 7.93 0.62 19.41
C ASN A 372 6.96 -0.56 19.20
N GLN A 373 6.86 -1.43 20.20
CA GLN A 373 5.82 -2.46 20.21
C GLN A 373 4.48 -1.83 20.62
N ALA A 374 3.39 -2.27 19.98
CA ALA A 374 2.03 -1.94 20.36
C ALA A 374 1.20 -3.22 20.45
N CYS A 375 0.54 -3.46 21.58
CA CYS A 375 -0.30 -4.64 21.78
C CYS A 375 -1.76 -4.24 21.93
N GLU A 376 -2.66 -5.10 21.46
CA GLU A 376 -4.10 -4.95 21.62
C GLU A 376 -4.76 -6.33 21.68
N THR A 377 -5.89 -6.43 22.37
CA THR A 377 -6.66 -7.68 22.51
C THR A 377 -7.90 -7.63 21.61
N THR A 378 -8.09 -8.65 20.78
CA THR A 378 -9.31 -8.79 19.98
C THR A 378 -10.55 -8.90 20.88
N THR A 379 -11.68 -8.39 20.41
CA THR A 379 -12.94 -8.50 21.15
C THR A 379 -13.47 -9.94 21.13
N ASN A 380 -14.48 -10.21 21.94
CA ASN A 380 -15.12 -11.50 22.06
C ASN A 380 -16.29 -11.64 21.05
N ASN A 381 -16.02 -11.95 19.78
CA ASN A 381 -16.98 -12.33 18.71
C ASN A 381 -18.40 -11.73 18.80
N GLY A 382 -18.53 -10.45 19.19
CA GLY A 382 -19.83 -9.82 19.43
C GLY A 382 -20.84 -10.67 20.22
N SER A 383 -20.46 -11.33 21.33
CA SER A 383 -21.45 -11.93 22.25
C SER A 383 -22.29 -10.82 22.90
N THR A 384 -23.30 -10.36 22.16
CA THR A 384 -24.38 -9.49 22.60
C THR A 384 -25.46 -10.37 23.20
N GLY A 385 -25.24 -10.82 24.42
CA GLY A 385 -26.16 -11.69 25.15
C GLY A 385 -25.39 -12.41 26.23
N GLY A 386 -25.38 -11.84 27.43
CA GLY A 386 -24.59 -12.35 28.55
C GLY A 386 -25.17 -13.59 29.21
N GLY A 387 -25.84 -14.46 28.45
CA GLY A 387 -26.39 -15.73 28.95
C GLY A 387 -25.48 -16.89 28.58
N SER A 388 -25.06 -17.67 29.57
CA SER A 388 -24.25 -18.87 29.36
C SER A 388 -25.06 -20.04 28.78
N GLU A 389 -26.40 -19.96 28.78
CA GLU A 389 -27.30 -21.05 28.44
C GLU A 389 -28.74 -20.55 28.16
N ILE A 390 -29.60 -21.39 27.55
CA ILE A 390 -31.04 -21.11 27.41
C ILE A 390 -31.76 -21.14 28.77
N TYR A 391 -32.84 -20.37 28.88
CA TYR A 391 -33.63 -20.24 30.11
C TYR A 391 -35.12 -20.05 29.78
N PHE A 392 -35.99 -20.25 30.76
CA PHE A 392 -37.42 -19.98 30.62
C PHE A 392 -37.69 -18.48 30.57
N SER A 393 -38.40 -18.02 29.54
CA SER A 393 -38.78 -16.62 29.36
C SER A 393 -40.25 -16.33 29.66
N GLU A 394 -41.14 -17.31 29.49
CA GLU A 394 -42.56 -17.13 29.80
C GLU A 394 -43.22 -18.44 30.29
N TYR A 395 -44.14 -18.29 31.24
CA TYR A 395 -45.00 -19.36 31.77
C TYR A 395 -46.43 -18.86 31.81
N ILE A 396 -47.35 -19.57 31.18
CA ILE A 396 -48.78 -19.24 31.19
C ILE A 396 -49.53 -20.36 31.90
N GLU A 397 -50.18 -20.02 33.01
CA GLU A 397 -51.22 -20.83 33.61
C GLU A 397 -52.56 -20.08 33.58
N GLY A 398 -53.25 -20.25 32.47
CA GLY A 398 -54.52 -19.63 32.18
C GLY A 398 -55.74 -20.48 32.53
N SER A 399 -56.89 -20.06 32.00
CA SER A 399 -58.15 -20.75 32.15
C SER A 399 -58.17 -22.09 31.41
N SER A 400 -58.82 -23.10 32.00
CA SER A 400 -58.98 -24.42 31.39
C SER A 400 -57.62 -25.03 30.97
N PHE A 401 -57.41 -25.26 29.67
CA PHE A 401 -56.21 -25.85 29.07
C PHE A 401 -55.19 -24.82 28.59
N ASN A 402 -55.32 -23.54 28.95
CA ASN A 402 -54.33 -22.52 28.59
C ASN A 402 -53.07 -22.68 29.43
N LYS A 403 -52.21 -23.63 29.03
CA LYS A 403 -50.93 -23.93 29.67
C LYS A 403 -49.83 -23.84 28.60
N VAL A 404 -48.88 -22.93 28.79
CA VAL A 404 -47.81 -22.65 27.81
C VAL A 404 -46.49 -22.39 28.52
N LEU A 405 -45.39 -22.87 27.93
CA LEU A 405 -44.01 -22.60 28.35
C LEU A 405 -43.26 -21.97 27.18
N GLU A 406 -42.38 -21.02 27.46
CA GLU A 406 -41.45 -20.43 26.51
C GLU A 406 -40.02 -20.48 27.06
N ILE A 407 -39.07 -20.85 26.20
CA ILE A 407 -37.64 -20.77 26.47
C ILE A 407 -36.98 -19.81 25.49
N ALA A 408 -35.99 -19.06 25.94
CA ALA A 408 -35.29 -18.06 25.14
C ALA A 408 -33.82 -18.41 24.94
N ASN A 409 -33.27 -18.08 23.77
CA ASN A 409 -31.85 -18.21 23.45
C ASN A 409 -31.17 -16.84 23.33
N PHE A 410 -30.37 -16.48 24.33
CA PHE A 410 -29.49 -15.30 24.32
C PHE A 410 -28.02 -15.70 24.55
N THR A 411 -27.62 -16.89 24.08
CA THR A 411 -26.26 -17.42 24.25
C THR A 411 -25.21 -16.76 23.36
N GLY A 412 -25.63 -15.91 22.42
CA GLY A 412 -24.79 -15.33 21.38
C GLY A 412 -24.73 -16.16 20.11
N GLU A 413 -25.19 -17.43 20.14
CA GLU A 413 -25.10 -18.37 19.02
C GLU A 413 -26.45 -19.03 18.72
N ASN A 414 -26.64 -19.51 17.49
CA ASN A 414 -27.82 -20.31 17.12
C ASN A 414 -27.74 -21.72 17.72
N ILE A 415 -28.81 -22.16 18.38
CA ILE A 415 -28.94 -23.56 18.81
C ILE A 415 -29.64 -24.33 17.70
N ASN A 416 -28.83 -25.02 16.89
CA ASN A 416 -29.30 -25.77 15.73
C ASN A 416 -29.76 -27.21 16.07
N ASP A 417 -29.64 -27.63 17.32
CA ASP A 417 -30.12 -28.92 17.80
C ASP A 417 -30.41 -28.88 19.31
N LEU A 418 -31.69 -29.03 19.68
CA LEU A 418 -32.14 -29.12 21.06
C LEU A 418 -32.11 -30.55 21.64
N SER A 419 -31.55 -31.55 20.94
CA SER A 419 -31.54 -32.95 21.40
C SER A 419 -30.86 -33.19 22.76
N ALA A 420 -29.94 -32.31 23.15
CA ALA A 420 -29.29 -32.35 24.46
C ALA A 420 -30.18 -31.84 25.60
N TYR A 421 -31.30 -31.19 25.29
CA TYR A 421 -32.17 -30.54 26.25
C TYR A 421 -33.43 -31.35 26.53
N THR A 422 -33.93 -31.25 27.76
CA THR A 422 -35.24 -31.82 28.15
C THR A 422 -35.95 -30.90 29.13
N LEU A 423 -37.29 -30.95 29.13
CA LEU A 423 -38.10 -30.37 30.21
C LEU A 423 -38.61 -31.50 31.09
N LYS A 424 -38.63 -31.28 32.41
CA LYS A 424 -39.19 -32.24 33.36
C LYS A 424 -40.20 -31.55 34.29
N LEU A 425 -41.35 -32.19 34.49
CA LEU A 425 -42.42 -31.70 35.36
C LEU A 425 -42.41 -32.46 36.69
N GLY A 426 -42.40 -31.72 37.79
CA GLY A 426 -42.55 -32.24 39.15
C GLY A 426 -43.89 -31.82 39.73
N THR A 427 -44.70 -32.79 40.15
CA THR A 427 -46.09 -32.52 40.54
C THR A 427 -46.25 -32.28 42.04
N ASN A 428 -47.02 -31.25 42.42
CA ASN A 428 -47.50 -30.97 43.79
C ASN A 428 -46.41 -30.93 44.89
N GLY A 429 -45.19 -30.50 44.57
CA GLY A 429 -44.10 -30.42 45.55
C GLY A 429 -43.58 -31.77 46.06
N GLY A 430 -43.73 -32.84 45.26
CA GLY A 430 -43.39 -34.22 45.67
C GLY A 430 -41.90 -34.55 45.74
N GLY A 431 -40.99 -33.63 45.40
CA GLY A 431 -39.54 -33.84 45.44
C GLY A 431 -38.99 -34.70 44.30
N THR A 432 -39.81 -35.09 43.32
CA THR A 432 -39.44 -36.00 42.23
C THR A 432 -39.92 -35.50 40.88
N TRP A 433 -39.09 -35.62 39.86
CA TRP A 433 -39.46 -35.40 38.45
C TRP A 433 -40.27 -36.58 37.92
N GLY A 434 -41.39 -36.30 37.24
CA GLY A 434 -42.28 -37.30 36.65
C GLY A 434 -42.24 -37.25 35.13
N THR A 435 -43.06 -36.38 34.54
CA THR A 435 -43.15 -36.25 33.08
C THR A 435 -41.87 -35.66 32.51
N THR A 436 -41.39 -36.23 31.41
CA THR A 436 -40.25 -35.71 30.64
C THR A 436 -40.70 -35.38 29.23
N TYR A 437 -40.30 -34.22 28.75
CA TYR A 437 -40.44 -33.80 27.36
C TYR A 437 -39.06 -33.73 26.71
N THR A 438 -38.98 -34.32 25.52
CA THR A 438 -37.80 -34.30 24.65
C THR A 438 -38.17 -33.50 23.42
N PHE A 439 -37.32 -32.54 23.06
CA PHE A 439 -37.55 -31.71 21.89
C PHE A 439 -37.56 -32.55 20.60
N PRO A 440 -38.41 -32.22 19.61
CA PRO A 440 -38.45 -32.89 18.32
C PRO A 440 -37.10 -32.87 17.59
N GLN A 441 -36.88 -33.86 16.72
CA GLN A 441 -35.71 -33.87 15.84
C GLN A 441 -35.73 -32.62 14.95
N ASN A 442 -34.63 -31.85 14.96
CA ASN A 442 -34.46 -30.55 14.29
C ASN A 442 -35.13 -29.35 14.97
N ALA A 443 -35.53 -29.45 16.24
CA ALA A 443 -35.92 -28.26 16.98
C ALA A 443 -34.70 -27.34 17.18
N THR A 444 -34.85 -26.08 16.80
CA THR A 444 -33.79 -25.06 16.82
C THR A 444 -34.29 -23.78 17.46
N ILE A 445 -33.39 -22.99 18.03
CA ILE A 445 -33.68 -21.62 18.49
C ILE A 445 -32.57 -20.72 17.96
N ALA A 446 -32.90 -19.76 17.10
CA ALA A 446 -31.92 -18.77 16.68
C ALA A 446 -31.47 -17.91 17.88
N ASN A 447 -30.28 -17.30 17.80
CA ASN A 447 -29.90 -16.31 18.80
C ASN A 447 -30.90 -15.15 18.81
N GLN A 448 -31.29 -14.70 20.00
CA GLN A 448 -32.34 -13.69 20.27
C GLN A 448 -33.76 -14.13 19.88
N ASP A 449 -33.98 -15.45 19.83
CA ASP A 449 -35.28 -16.05 19.51
C ASP A 449 -35.79 -16.94 20.66
N VAL A 450 -37.03 -17.38 20.56
CA VAL A 450 -37.70 -18.22 21.58
C VAL A 450 -38.23 -19.53 21.00
N TYR A 451 -38.60 -20.46 21.89
CA TYR A 451 -39.31 -21.69 21.54
C TYR A 451 -40.48 -21.91 22.48
N VAL A 452 -41.68 -22.04 21.92
CA VAL A 452 -42.96 -22.05 22.64
C VAL A 452 -43.61 -23.43 22.59
N ILE A 453 -43.90 -24.00 23.76
CA ILE A 453 -44.58 -25.29 23.92
C ILE A 453 -45.92 -25.06 24.59
N ALA A 454 -47.01 -25.41 23.91
CA ALA A 454 -48.36 -25.23 24.43
C ALA A 454 -49.12 -26.55 24.64
N ASN A 455 -50.13 -26.52 25.49
CA ASN A 455 -51.08 -27.61 25.62
C ASN A 455 -51.88 -27.80 24.32
N GLY A 456 -52.11 -29.05 23.91
CA GLY A 456 -52.83 -29.36 22.66
C GLY A 456 -54.28 -28.85 22.62
N SER A 457 -54.87 -28.47 23.76
CA SER A 457 -56.19 -27.85 23.85
C SER A 457 -56.16 -26.37 24.26
N SER A 458 -54.98 -25.74 24.31
CA SER A 458 -54.86 -24.32 24.62
C SER A 458 -55.41 -23.45 23.49
N THR A 459 -56.08 -22.36 23.86
CA THR A 459 -56.69 -21.40 22.92
C THR A 459 -56.01 -20.03 22.91
N VAL A 460 -54.92 -19.83 23.67
CA VAL A 460 -54.27 -18.51 23.82
C VAL A 460 -53.07 -18.35 22.88
N CYS A 461 -53.14 -17.38 21.95
CA CYS A 461 -52.04 -17.09 21.02
C CYS A 461 -51.49 -18.31 20.22
N PRO A 462 -52.35 -19.12 19.58
CA PRO A 462 -51.92 -20.35 18.90
C PRO A 462 -50.96 -20.15 17.72
N SER A 463 -50.80 -18.93 17.23
CA SER A 463 -49.85 -18.60 16.16
C SER A 463 -48.39 -18.57 16.63
N GLN A 464 -48.14 -18.57 17.94
CA GLN A 464 -46.79 -18.48 18.51
C GLN A 464 -46.21 -19.85 18.85
N TYR A 465 -46.95 -20.95 18.71
CA TYR A 465 -46.53 -22.26 19.18
C TYR A 465 -45.57 -22.93 18.20
N ASP A 466 -44.43 -23.39 18.70
CA ASP A 466 -43.49 -24.24 17.96
C ASP A 466 -43.81 -25.72 18.13
N ASP A 467 -44.36 -26.11 19.28
CA ASP A 467 -44.80 -27.47 19.56
C ASP A 467 -46.04 -27.56 20.46
N LEU A 468 -46.76 -28.67 20.35
CA LEU A 468 -47.94 -29.01 21.16
C LEU A 468 -47.67 -30.27 21.98
N ASN A 469 -47.61 -30.13 23.31
CA ASN A 469 -47.39 -31.27 24.21
C ASN A 469 -48.24 -31.19 25.48
N THR A 470 -49.30 -32.00 25.54
CA THR A 470 -50.25 -32.01 26.67
C THR A 470 -49.64 -32.56 27.96
N ASP A 471 -48.64 -33.44 27.89
CA ASP A 471 -48.11 -34.11 29.07
C ASP A 471 -47.23 -33.16 29.90
N ILE A 472 -46.28 -32.44 29.27
CA ILE A 472 -45.42 -31.47 29.96
C ILE A 472 -46.18 -30.21 30.39
N THR A 473 -47.21 -29.83 29.63
CA THR A 473 -48.10 -28.70 29.94
C THR A 473 -49.32 -29.08 30.77
N SER A 474 -49.27 -30.22 31.48
CA SER A 474 -50.31 -30.63 32.43
C SER A 474 -50.17 -29.96 33.82
N PHE A 475 -49.23 -29.01 33.94
CA PHE A 475 -48.94 -28.30 35.18
C PHE A 475 -50.11 -27.46 35.69
N ASN A 476 -50.09 -27.25 37.00
CA ASN A 476 -50.92 -26.32 37.73
C ASN A 476 -50.06 -25.53 38.74
N GLY A 477 -50.63 -24.53 39.41
CA GLY A 477 -49.86 -23.43 40.03
C GLY A 477 -48.88 -23.74 41.14
N ASN A 478 -48.76 -24.99 41.57
CA ASN A 478 -47.76 -25.47 42.52
C ASN A 478 -46.77 -26.50 41.92
N ASP A 479 -46.87 -26.79 40.62
CA ASP A 479 -46.00 -27.76 39.95
C ASP A 479 -44.71 -27.08 39.48
N ALA A 480 -43.58 -27.78 39.64
CA ALA A 480 -42.27 -27.28 39.21
C ALA A 480 -41.93 -27.78 37.81
N ILE A 481 -41.31 -26.94 36.98
CA ILE A 481 -40.80 -27.30 35.66
C ILE A 481 -39.31 -26.99 35.62
N GLY A 482 -38.49 -28.01 35.40
CA GLY A 482 -37.05 -27.88 35.23
C GLY A 482 -36.65 -28.01 33.77
N LEU A 483 -35.73 -27.16 33.33
CA LEU A 483 -35.02 -27.26 32.06
C LEU A 483 -33.66 -27.90 32.31
N PHE A 484 -33.32 -28.92 31.52
CA PHE A 484 -32.13 -29.73 31.68
C PHE A 484 -31.31 -29.76 30.40
N LYS A 485 -29.98 -29.85 30.55
CA LYS A 485 -29.03 -30.14 29.46
C LYS A 485 -28.18 -31.35 29.84
N ASN A 486 -28.15 -32.38 29.02
CA ASN A 486 -27.46 -33.65 29.31
C ASN A 486 -27.83 -34.19 30.71
N ASP A 487 -29.12 -34.16 31.05
CA ASP A 487 -29.69 -34.54 32.36
C ASP A 487 -29.24 -33.69 33.58
N VAL A 488 -28.53 -32.58 33.37
CA VAL A 488 -28.20 -31.60 34.42
C VAL A 488 -29.22 -30.47 34.43
N LEU A 489 -29.80 -30.16 35.59
CA LEU A 489 -30.73 -29.03 35.75
C LEU A 489 -29.98 -27.71 35.50
N ILE A 490 -30.52 -26.89 34.60
CA ILE A 490 -29.95 -25.58 34.26
C ILE A 490 -30.88 -24.43 34.67
N ASP A 491 -32.20 -24.57 34.51
CA ASP A 491 -33.17 -23.54 34.90
C ASP A 491 -34.43 -24.14 35.53
N LEU A 492 -35.11 -23.37 36.38
CA LEU A 492 -36.24 -23.85 37.18
C LEU A 492 -37.36 -22.81 37.34
N ILE A 493 -38.58 -23.22 37.00
CA ILE A 493 -39.82 -22.54 37.41
C ILE A 493 -40.48 -23.35 38.53
N GLY A 494 -40.84 -22.69 39.63
CA GLY A 494 -41.44 -23.33 40.81
C GLY A 494 -40.45 -24.02 41.75
N ASP A 495 -40.97 -24.67 42.79
CA ASP A 495 -40.15 -25.39 43.77
C ASP A 495 -40.59 -26.86 43.84
N LEU A 496 -39.67 -27.76 43.45
CA LEU A 496 -39.89 -29.20 43.40
C LEU A 496 -40.34 -29.80 44.75
N ASN A 497 -40.01 -29.15 45.86
CA ASN A 497 -40.28 -29.62 47.23
C ASN A 497 -41.39 -28.81 47.94
N SER A 498 -42.11 -27.95 47.23
CA SER A 498 -43.15 -27.08 47.81
C SER A 498 -44.49 -27.28 47.11
N SER A 499 -45.56 -27.39 47.90
CA SER A 499 -46.93 -27.43 47.39
C SER A 499 -47.58 -26.05 47.36
N ALA A 500 -46.82 -24.98 47.56
CA ALA A 500 -47.33 -23.60 47.55
C ALA A 500 -47.61 -23.14 46.12
N ASN A 501 -48.74 -22.44 45.93
CA ASN A 501 -49.08 -21.90 44.61
C ASN A 501 -48.23 -20.65 44.31
N PHE A 502 -47.37 -20.72 43.30
CA PHE A 502 -46.60 -19.60 42.77
C PHE A 502 -47.11 -19.13 41.40
N GLY A 503 -47.66 -20.05 40.60
CA GLY A 503 -48.03 -19.82 39.19
C GLY A 503 -49.52 -19.90 38.90
N LYS A 504 -50.38 -20.08 39.91
CA LYS A 504 -51.81 -20.33 39.70
C LYS A 504 -52.54 -19.15 39.03
N ASP A 505 -53.24 -19.42 37.93
CA ASP A 505 -54.10 -18.45 37.23
C ASP A 505 -53.36 -17.13 36.87
N VAL A 506 -52.09 -17.23 36.45
CA VAL A 506 -51.26 -16.08 36.06
C VAL A 506 -50.42 -16.38 34.82
N THR A 507 -49.96 -15.31 34.17
CA THR A 507 -48.83 -15.36 33.23
C THR A 507 -47.60 -14.78 33.94
N LEU A 508 -46.47 -15.48 33.87
CA LEU A 508 -45.18 -15.04 34.38
C LEU A 508 -44.25 -14.78 33.22
N ILE A 509 -43.66 -13.57 33.15
CA ILE A 509 -42.67 -13.19 32.13
C ILE A 509 -41.34 -12.93 32.84
N ARG A 510 -40.28 -13.59 32.39
CA ARG A 510 -38.92 -13.37 32.89
C ARG A 510 -38.55 -11.91 32.68
N LYS A 511 -37.97 -11.27 33.68
CA LYS A 511 -37.56 -9.86 33.56
C LYS A 511 -36.36 -9.74 32.61
N PRO A 512 -36.30 -8.73 31.73
CA PRO A 512 -35.23 -8.56 30.74
C PRO A 512 -33.85 -8.35 31.37
N GLU A 513 -33.76 -7.90 32.63
CA GLU A 513 -32.52 -7.79 33.39
C GLU A 513 -31.96 -9.14 33.89
N ILE A 514 -32.74 -10.21 33.85
CA ILE A 514 -32.30 -11.54 34.26
C ILE A 514 -31.72 -12.23 33.05
N THR A 515 -30.39 -12.29 33.02
CA THR A 515 -29.63 -12.67 31.83
C THR A 515 -29.09 -14.10 31.84
N GLU A 516 -29.23 -14.80 32.96
CA GLU A 516 -28.72 -16.16 33.20
C GLU A 516 -29.85 -17.07 33.74
N PRO A 517 -29.80 -18.38 33.45
CA PRO A 517 -30.70 -19.35 34.06
C PRO A 517 -30.44 -19.49 35.56
N SER A 518 -31.43 -19.98 36.30
CA SER A 518 -31.30 -20.25 37.73
C SER A 518 -31.86 -21.63 38.10
N THR A 519 -31.05 -22.44 38.77
CA THR A 519 -31.50 -23.73 39.32
C THR A 519 -32.34 -23.58 40.59
N THR A 520 -32.65 -22.34 41.00
CA THR A 520 -33.51 -22.04 42.15
C THR A 520 -34.52 -20.97 41.75
N PHE A 521 -35.80 -21.28 41.90
CA PHE A 521 -36.86 -20.37 41.52
C PHE A 521 -36.97 -19.18 42.50
N ASP A 522 -36.81 -17.96 41.98
CA ASP A 522 -37.13 -16.72 42.68
C ASP A 522 -38.21 -15.96 41.91
N ILE A 523 -39.39 -15.81 42.53
CA ILE A 523 -40.51 -15.08 41.93
C ILE A 523 -40.17 -13.61 41.62
N ASN A 524 -39.17 -13.03 42.28
CA ASN A 524 -38.75 -11.64 42.01
C ASN A 524 -38.06 -11.48 40.65
N GLU A 525 -37.66 -12.57 39.99
CA GLU A 525 -37.11 -12.58 38.62
C GLU A 525 -38.20 -12.47 37.55
N TRP A 526 -39.48 -12.44 37.95
CA TRP A 526 -40.63 -12.52 37.06
C TRP A 526 -41.58 -11.33 37.23
N ASN A 527 -42.15 -10.87 36.12
CA ASN A 527 -43.33 -10.02 36.11
C ASN A 527 -44.58 -10.90 36.05
N SER A 528 -45.54 -10.65 36.94
CA SER A 528 -46.81 -11.38 36.96
C SER A 528 -47.91 -10.55 36.29
N LEU A 529 -48.52 -11.14 35.27
CA LEU A 529 -49.68 -10.60 34.56
C LEU A 529 -50.94 -11.43 34.87
N SER A 530 -52.09 -10.93 34.43
CA SER A 530 -53.36 -11.65 34.56
C SER A 530 -53.34 -12.98 33.80
N ARG A 531 -54.17 -13.94 34.25
CA ARG A 531 -54.43 -15.18 33.53
C ARG A 531 -54.71 -14.93 32.04
N ASP A 532 -54.31 -15.88 31.19
CA ASP A 532 -54.54 -15.87 29.74
C ASP A 532 -53.88 -14.68 29.00
N ASP A 533 -53.01 -13.90 29.66
CA ASP A 533 -52.21 -12.88 28.98
C ASP A 533 -51.11 -13.57 28.17
N CYS A 534 -51.06 -13.29 26.87
CA CYS A 534 -50.04 -13.79 25.95
C CYS A 534 -49.46 -12.65 25.10
N SER A 535 -49.44 -11.44 25.66
CA SER A 535 -48.96 -10.24 24.95
C SER A 535 -47.46 -10.26 24.66
N ASN A 536 -46.68 -11.09 25.36
CA ASN A 536 -45.23 -11.22 25.19
C ASN A 536 -44.81 -12.57 24.57
N LEU A 537 -45.71 -13.56 24.58
CA LEU A 537 -45.46 -14.88 24.02
C LEU A 537 -45.02 -14.83 22.55
N GLY A 538 -44.01 -15.63 22.23
CA GLY A 538 -43.34 -15.66 20.92
C GLY A 538 -42.21 -14.63 20.81
N SER A 539 -41.86 -13.94 21.90
CA SER A 539 -40.73 -13.01 21.91
C SER A 539 -40.22 -12.77 23.32
N HIS A 540 -38.90 -12.74 23.48
CA HIS A 540 -38.29 -12.28 24.72
C HIS A 540 -37.32 -11.16 24.42
N THR A 541 -37.16 -10.25 25.36
CA THR A 541 -36.12 -9.22 25.29
C THR A 541 -35.20 -9.40 26.47
N GLN A 542 -33.90 -9.33 26.21
CA GLN A 542 -32.89 -9.22 27.24
C GLN A 542 -32.35 -7.80 27.19
N ASN A 543 -32.07 -7.20 28.36
CA ASN A 543 -31.28 -5.98 28.40
C ASN A 543 -29.91 -6.32 27.83
N LEU A 544 -29.62 -5.86 26.62
CA LEU A 544 -28.25 -5.80 26.10
C LEU A 544 -27.42 -5.14 27.19
N SER A 545 -26.36 -5.78 27.65
CA SER A 545 -25.46 -5.24 28.66
C SER A 545 -24.80 -3.96 28.14
N THR A 546 -25.54 -2.87 28.29
CA THR A 546 -25.12 -1.50 28.38
C THR A 546 -26.13 -0.89 29.34
N ASN A 547 -25.72 -0.54 30.55
CA ASN A 547 -26.55 0.34 31.37
C ASN A 547 -26.68 1.66 30.60
N ASN A 548 -27.76 1.80 29.84
CA ASN A 548 -27.94 2.82 28.83
C ASN A 548 -28.30 4.13 29.53
N PHE A 549 -27.30 4.96 29.80
CA PHE A 549 -27.50 6.30 30.34
C PHE A 549 -28.06 7.17 29.21
N SER A 550 -29.38 7.34 29.18
CA SER A 550 -30.07 8.11 28.14
C SER A 550 -29.56 9.55 28.10
N GLN A 551 -29.04 9.96 26.94
CA GLN A 551 -28.52 11.31 26.69
C GLN A 551 -29.57 12.42 26.90
N ASN A 552 -30.85 12.06 26.99
CA ASN A 552 -31.94 13.01 27.23
C ASN A 552 -31.95 13.57 28.66
N GLU A 553 -31.35 12.89 29.64
CA GLU A 553 -31.41 13.31 31.05
C GLU A 553 -30.36 14.38 31.42
N VAL A 554 -29.29 14.57 30.62
CA VAL A 554 -28.22 15.52 30.95
C VAL A 554 -27.81 16.37 29.74
N LYS A 555 -28.08 17.69 29.79
CA LYS A 555 -27.70 18.66 28.75
C LYS A 555 -26.50 19.49 29.20
N ILE A 556 -25.47 19.53 28.36
CA ILE A 556 -24.21 20.24 28.60
C ILE A 556 -24.08 21.36 27.57
N LEU A 557 -24.18 22.62 28.01
CA LEU A 557 -24.21 23.76 27.09
C LEU A 557 -23.66 25.06 27.70
N PRO A 558 -23.02 25.92 26.91
CA PRO A 558 -22.62 25.69 25.51
C PRO A 558 -21.40 24.76 25.45
N ASN A 559 -21.26 24.03 24.35
CA ASN A 559 -20.03 23.32 23.98
C ASN A 559 -19.79 23.59 22.49
N PRO A 560 -18.81 24.43 22.09
CA PRO A 560 -17.70 24.95 22.91
C PRO A 560 -18.09 25.93 24.03
N VAL A 561 -17.37 25.88 25.15
CA VAL A 561 -17.58 26.71 26.34
C VAL A 561 -16.49 27.77 26.49
N GLU A 562 -16.87 29.00 26.85
CA GLU A 562 -15.92 29.99 27.39
C GLU A 562 -15.66 29.65 28.86
N ASN A 563 -16.20 30.36 29.85
CA ASN A 563 -15.89 30.06 31.25
C ASN A 563 -17.00 29.37 32.02
N ILE A 564 -18.26 29.48 31.55
CA ILE A 564 -19.43 28.99 32.28
C ILE A 564 -20.10 27.87 31.49
N LEU A 565 -20.02 26.65 32.03
CA LEU A 565 -20.70 25.47 31.49
C LEU A 565 -22.01 25.23 32.25
N LYS A 566 -23.14 25.18 31.55
CA LYS A 566 -24.43 24.85 32.16
C LYS A 566 -24.67 23.35 32.04
N ILE A 567 -24.88 22.69 33.17
CA ILE A 567 -25.30 21.29 33.23
C ILE A 567 -26.76 21.28 33.68
N LYS A 568 -27.65 20.83 32.80
CA LYS A 568 -29.07 20.66 33.10
C LYS A 568 -29.39 19.18 33.25
N PHE A 569 -30.13 18.84 34.29
CA PHE A 569 -30.65 17.49 34.55
C PHE A 569 -32.18 17.48 34.43
N ASP A 570 -32.74 16.42 33.88
CA ASP A 570 -34.18 16.12 33.96
C ASP A 570 -34.42 15.27 35.24
N GLY A 571 -34.31 15.90 36.42
CA GLY A 571 -34.49 15.23 37.72
C GLY A 571 -33.55 15.73 38.83
N SER A 572 -33.62 15.11 40.01
CA SER A 572 -32.82 15.45 41.20
C SER A 572 -31.89 14.31 41.63
N GLN A 573 -31.03 13.85 40.71
CA GLN A 573 -30.06 12.77 40.96
C GLN A 573 -28.65 13.32 41.22
N GLU A 574 -27.94 12.71 42.17
CA GLU A 574 -26.53 13.03 42.43
C GLU A 574 -25.65 12.66 41.22
N THR A 575 -24.97 13.66 40.65
CA THR A 575 -24.11 13.49 39.49
C THR A 575 -22.70 13.95 39.80
N LYS A 576 -21.74 13.02 39.73
CA LYS A 576 -20.31 13.33 39.77
C LYS A 576 -19.83 13.67 38.37
N ILE A 577 -19.15 14.80 38.23
CA ILE A 577 -18.56 15.29 36.98
C ILE A 577 -17.05 15.30 37.16
N GLU A 578 -16.34 14.69 36.23
CA GLU A 578 -14.87 14.68 36.18
C GLU A 578 -14.44 15.12 34.78
N ILE A 579 -13.51 16.08 34.67
CA ILE A 579 -12.93 16.51 33.39
C ILE A 579 -11.48 16.07 33.36
N PHE A 580 -11.09 15.45 32.26
CA PHE A 580 -9.76 14.98 31.97
C PHE A 580 -9.22 15.74 30.77
N ASP A 581 -7.93 16.05 30.77
CA ASP A 581 -7.26 16.48 29.53
C ASP A 581 -7.16 15.31 28.54
N ILE A 582 -6.71 15.59 27.31
CA ILE A 582 -6.59 14.57 26.25
C ILE A 582 -5.60 13.44 26.60
N LEU A 583 -4.74 13.64 27.61
CA LEU A 583 -3.79 12.66 28.10
C LEU A 583 -4.36 11.84 29.28
N GLY A 584 -5.65 12.00 29.58
CA GLY A 584 -6.34 11.25 30.63
C GLY A 584 -6.06 11.75 32.05
N LYS A 585 -5.36 12.87 32.24
CA LYS A 585 -5.16 13.46 33.57
C LYS A 585 -6.40 14.21 34.00
N LYS A 586 -6.92 13.89 35.19
CA LYS A 586 -8.07 14.60 35.77
C LYS A 586 -7.69 16.03 36.14
N VAL A 587 -8.35 17.01 35.53
CA VAL A 587 -8.14 18.45 35.71
C VAL A 587 -9.29 19.14 36.45
N PHE A 588 -10.45 18.49 36.56
CA PHE A 588 -11.61 19.03 37.28
C PHE A 588 -12.45 17.89 37.89
N THR A 589 -13.08 18.15 39.04
CA THR A 589 -14.10 17.26 39.61
C THR A 589 -15.14 18.07 40.39
N LYS A 590 -16.41 17.69 40.30
CA LYS A 590 -17.50 18.29 41.10
C LYS A 590 -18.70 17.35 41.19
N THR A 591 -19.42 17.35 42.31
CA THR A 591 -20.68 16.65 42.46
C THR A 591 -21.85 17.63 42.48
N LEU A 592 -22.90 17.35 41.71
CA LEU A 592 -24.12 18.16 41.60
C LEU A 592 -25.33 17.35 42.04
N LEU A 593 -26.26 17.96 42.78
CA LEU A 593 -27.54 17.35 43.17
C LEU A 593 -28.73 17.82 42.32
N GLN A 594 -28.54 18.91 41.58
CA GLN A 594 -29.53 19.54 40.70
C GLN A 594 -28.83 20.39 39.64
N SER A 595 -29.60 20.88 38.66
CA SER A 595 -29.07 21.65 37.52
C SER A 595 -28.25 22.85 38.01
N GLN A 596 -27.02 22.99 37.53
CA GLN A 596 -26.11 24.05 37.98
C GLN A 596 -25.17 24.54 36.88
N ASN A 597 -24.75 25.79 37.01
CA ASN A 597 -23.62 26.32 36.26
C ASN A 597 -22.29 25.92 36.94
N ILE A 598 -21.31 25.55 36.13
CA ILE A 598 -19.94 25.23 36.53
C ILE A 598 -19.00 26.28 35.96
N GLN A 599 -18.14 26.83 36.83
CA GLN A 599 -17.06 27.75 36.45
C GLN A 599 -15.83 26.94 36.06
N LEU A 600 -15.26 27.23 34.89
CA LEU A 600 -14.13 26.52 34.30
C LEU A 600 -12.95 27.49 34.00
N ASP A 601 -12.85 28.61 34.71
CA ASP A 601 -11.81 29.64 34.49
C ASP A 601 -10.37 29.09 34.56
N ASN A 602 -10.18 28.00 35.32
CA ASN A 602 -8.87 27.37 35.52
C ASN A 602 -8.49 26.38 34.41
N LEU A 603 -9.37 26.12 33.44
CA LEU A 603 -9.07 25.30 32.27
C LEU A 603 -8.57 26.18 31.14
N LYS A 604 -7.42 25.81 30.54
CA LYS A 604 -6.90 26.47 29.34
C LYS A 604 -7.75 26.08 28.11
N SER A 605 -7.72 26.90 27.07
CA SER A 605 -8.32 26.57 25.77
C SER A 605 -7.81 25.23 25.25
N GLY A 606 -8.71 24.38 24.76
CA GLY A 606 -8.37 23.03 24.32
C GLY A 606 -9.54 22.03 24.33
N VAL A 607 -9.25 20.79 23.96
CA VAL A 607 -10.18 19.67 24.00
C VAL A 607 -9.99 18.90 25.30
N TYR A 608 -11.10 18.49 25.92
CA TYR A 608 -11.14 17.73 27.16
C TYR A 608 -12.15 16.59 27.06
N ILE A 609 -12.01 15.61 27.93
CA ILE A 609 -12.93 14.49 28.09
C ILE A 609 -13.69 14.72 29.41
N MET A 610 -15.00 14.93 29.35
CA MET A 610 -15.87 15.05 30.52
C MET A 610 -16.59 13.74 30.79
N LYS A 611 -16.33 13.14 31.95
CA LYS A 611 -17.04 11.98 32.49
C LYS A 611 -18.13 12.45 33.45
N LEU A 612 -19.34 11.94 33.31
CA LEU A 612 -20.44 12.14 34.26
C LEU A 612 -20.86 10.77 34.81
N THR A 613 -21.04 10.67 36.12
CA THR A 613 -21.40 9.44 36.81
C THR A 613 -22.58 9.69 37.74
N GLN A 614 -23.64 8.87 37.63
CA GLN A 614 -24.77 8.84 38.57
C GLN A 614 -24.96 7.40 39.04
N GLY A 615 -24.89 7.14 40.35
CA GLY A 615 -24.92 5.78 40.89
C GLY A 615 -23.81 4.90 40.29
N LYS A 616 -24.19 3.80 39.62
CA LYS A 616 -23.26 2.88 38.92
C LYS A 616 -23.06 3.22 37.43
N ALA A 617 -23.77 4.20 36.90
CA ALA A 617 -23.77 4.53 35.47
C ALA A 617 -22.78 5.66 35.15
N THR A 618 -22.18 5.64 33.96
CA THR A 618 -21.20 6.63 33.51
C THR A 618 -21.40 6.99 32.04
N ILE A 619 -21.28 8.28 31.70
CA ILE A 619 -21.12 8.75 30.31
C ILE A 619 -19.88 9.60 30.15
N THR A 620 -19.36 9.62 28.91
CA THR A 620 -18.23 10.46 28.54
C THR A 620 -18.60 11.37 27.37
N LYS A 621 -18.23 12.65 27.44
CA LYS A 621 -18.50 13.66 26.42
C LYS A 621 -17.25 14.47 26.13
N LYS A 622 -17.00 14.77 24.85
CA LYS A 622 -16.00 15.75 24.43
C LYS A 622 -16.42 17.14 24.90
N LEU A 623 -15.55 17.86 25.58
CA LEU A 623 -15.72 19.26 25.97
C LEU A 623 -14.67 20.11 25.24
N ILE A 624 -15.07 21.23 24.64
CA ILE A 624 -14.17 22.18 23.99
C ILE A 624 -14.17 23.48 24.80
N LYS A 625 -13.03 23.83 25.40
CA LYS A 625 -12.80 25.12 26.07
C LYS A 625 -12.23 26.11 25.05
N LYS A 626 -12.91 27.24 24.85
CA LYS A 626 -12.41 28.38 24.08
C LYS A 626 -11.45 29.23 24.90
#